data_AF-A0AAJ6U5J1-F1
#
_entry.id   AF-A0AAJ6U5J1-F1
#
_cell.length_a   1.000
_cell.length_b   1.000
_cell.length_c   1.000
_cell.angle_alpha   90.00
_cell.angle_beta   90.00
_cell.angle_gamma   90.00
#
_symmetry.space_group_name_H-M   'P 1'
#
loop_
_entity.id
_entity.type
_entity.pdbx_description
1 polymer ?
#
loop_
_entity_poly.entity_id
_entity_poly.type
_entity_poly.pdbx_seq_one_letter_code
_entity_poly.pdbx_strand_id
1 'polypeptide(L)'
;MACFHACSVPDSCPKMAAHTLTLPYHPPTPLNISRSSRTLPSLASPPYPLNLTLRDHSRSGFFNSVNRMSSSGKHGLLVTVSCVTKEGGDDDKDDGFYMRRCVELARKAIGCTSPNPMVGCVIVKDGKIVGEGFHPKAGQPHAEVFALSDAGDLAENATAYVSLEPCNHYGRTPPCSEALVKAKVKKVVIGMIDPNPIVASRGVQRLKDAGINVVVGVEEELCKRLNEAFIHKMLTGSPFVTLRYSLSVNGHLVNQLGEGVTDSGGYYSQLLQEYDAVILSASLSGSSPFPASQEPGANQPLWILMAGGPSSRIQIPLPTEEAASKVTIFTDKEASEEPETSKKGIETVVLDKINLNAILEYCKSRGLCSVLMDLRGSFVELEELLKDGTEQNLLQKIVVEVLPFWDESSGLSSLTASKSIRRRLKVNNLQPKISGDQSIVLEGYL
;
A
#
# COMPACT_ATOMS: atom_id res chain seq x y z
N MET A 1 -16.84 -1.46 -28.47
CA MET A 1 -18.02 -2.00 -27.75
C MET A 1 -17.64 -3.39 -27.26
N ALA A 2 -17.03 -3.48 -26.09
CA ALA A 2 -16.61 -4.74 -25.47
C ALA A 2 -17.18 -4.73 -24.05
N CYS A 3 -18.27 -5.47 -23.85
CA CYS A 3 -18.87 -5.69 -22.55
C CYS A 3 -17.97 -6.67 -21.78
N PHE A 4 -17.37 -6.21 -20.69
CA PHE A 4 -16.74 -7.11 -19.72
C PHE A 4 -17.85 -7.94 -19.04
N HIS A 5 -18.06 -9.17 -19.52
CA HIS A 5 -18.71 -10.21 -18.72
C HIS A 5 -17.66 -10.74 -17.73
N ALA A 6 -17.74 -10.25 -16.49
CA ALA A 6 -16.94 -10.76 -15.39
C ALA A 6 -17.54 -12.09 -14.91
N CYS A 7 -16.72 -13.15 -14.95
CA CYS A 7 -16.96 -14.42 -14.31
C CYS A 7 -17.27 -14.25 -12.81
N SER A 8 -18.18 -15.10 -12.32
CA SER A 8 -18.57 -15.19 -10.92
C SER A 8 -17.35 -15.51 -10.03
N VAL A 9 -17.03 -14.61 -9.10
CA VAL A 9 -16.05 -14.86 -8.02
C VAL A 9 -16.81 -15.40 -6.81
N PRO A 10 -16.34 -16.45 -6.11
CA PRO A 10 -17.05 -17.02 -4.97
C PRO A 10 -16.96 -16.12 -3.71
N ASP A 11 -18.06 -16.03 -2.97
CA ASP A 11 -18.15 -15.37 -1.65
C ASP A 11 -17.25 -16.09 -0.63
N SER A 12 -16.18 -15.44 -0.19
CA SER A 12 -15.34 -15.91 0.92
C SER A 12 -14.89 -14.75 1.82
N CYS A 13 -15.86 -14.03 2.41
CA CYS A 13 -15.58 -13.10 3.51
C CYS A 13 -16.76 -13.14 4.51
N PRO A 14 -16.53 -13.28 5.82
CA PRO A 14 -17.59 -13.48 6.79
C PRO A 14 -18.49 -12.25 6.88
N LYS A 15 -19.81 -12.50 6.89
CA LYS A 15 -20.83 -11.46 7.11
C LYS A 15 -20.68 -10.91 8.53
N MET A 16 -20.25 -9.67 8.69
CA MET A 16 -20.35 -8.99 9.99
C MET A 16 -21.83 -8.71 10.28
N ALA A 17 -22.41 -9.49 11.21
CA ALA A 17 -23.68 -9.19 11.83
C ALA A 17 -23.47 -8.11 12.90
N ALA A 18 -24.23 -7.01 12.81
CA ALA A 18 -24.28 -5.99 13.84
C ALA A 18 -24.96 -6.57 15.10
N HIS A 19 -24.17 -6.93 16.10
CA HIS A 19 -24.65 -7.23 17.45
C HIS A 19 -24.09 -6.19 18.43
N THR A 20 -25.00 -5.37 18.96
CA THR A 20 -24.74 -4.44 20.06
C THR A 20 -24.53 -5.25 21.34
N LEU A 21 -23.29 -5.31 21.83
CA LEU A 21 -22.95 -5.84 23.15
C LEU A 21 -22.57 -4.68 24.07
N THR A 22 -23.44 -4.39 25.03
CA THR A 22 -23.16 -3.52 26.18
C THR A 22 -22.39 -4.32 27.23
N LEU A 23 -21.17 -3.88 27.56
CA LEU A 23 -20.38 -4.43 28.67
C LEU A 23 -20.28 -3.40 29.81
N PRO A 24 -20.39 -3.83 31.09
CA PRO A 24 -20.34 -2.93 32.25
C PRO A 24 -18.91 -2.50 32.59
N TYR A 25 -18.78 -1.24 32.97
CA TYR A 25 -17.55 -0.55 33.35
C TYR A 25 -17.19 -0.84 34.82
N HIS A 26 -15.99 -1.37 35.09
CA HIS A 26 -15.41 -1.48 36.43
C HIS A 26 -14.15 -0.62 36.53
N PRO A 27 -14.02 0.29 37.52
CA PRO A 27 -12.83 1.11 37.70
C PRO A 27 -11.71 0.34 38.43
N PRO A 28 -10.42 0.59 38.13
CA PRO A 28 -9.31 -0.11 38.78
C PRO A 28 -8.94 0.49 40.14
N THR A 29 -8.67 -0.39 41.11
CA THR A 29 -8.15 -0.13 42.46
C THR A 29 -6.62 0.10 42.43
N PRO A 30 -6.05 1.05 43.19
CA PRO A 30 -4.62 1.34 43.16
C PRO A 30 -3.77 0.35 43.98
N LEU A 31 -2.64 -0.09 43.41
CA LEU A 31 -1.64 -0.93 44.06
C LEU A 31 -0.58 -0.09 44.79
N ASN A 32 -0.43 -0.35 46.09
CA ASN A 32 0.63 0.15 46.97
C ASN A 32 1.91 -0.68 46.76
N ILE A 33 3.04 -0.05 46.43
CA ILE A 33 4.37 -0.69 46.52
C ILE A 33 5.30 0.18 47.35
N SER A 34 5.76 -0.40 48.46
CA SER A 34 6.66 0.15 49.47
C SER A 34 8.10 0.24 48.97
N ARG A 35 8.76 1.36 49.31
CA ARG A 35 10.20 1.62 49.14
C ARG A 35 11.04 0.71 50.06
N SER A 36 12.13 0.16 49.53
CA SER A 36 13.30 -0.20 50.35
C SER A 36 14.59 0.32 49.72
N SER A 37 15.30 1.12 50.50
CA SER A 37 16.59 1.74 50.25
C SER A 37 17.76 0.75 50.26
N ARG A 38 18.74 0.93 49.35
CA ARG A 38 20.18 0.69 49.59
C ARG A 38 21.02 1.58 48.67
N THR A 39 22.14 2.04 49.20
CA THR A 39 22.93 3.22 48.82
C THR A 39 24.27 2.87 48.13
N LEU A 40 24.57 3.63 47.06
CA LEU A 40 25.88 4.24 46.65
C LEU A 40 27.03 3.32 46.13
N PRO A 41 27.99 3.80 45.29
CA PRO A 41 28.49 5.18 45.22
C PRO A 41 28.67 5.86 43.85
N SER A 42 28.81 7.19 43.98
CA SER A 42 29.12 8.24 43.01
C SER A 42 30.53 8.12 42.40
N LEU A 43 30.64 8.40 41.09
CA LEU A 43 31.89 8.78 40.43
C LEU A 43 31.66 10.00 39.53
N ALA A 44 32.58 10.95 39.65
CA ALA A 44 32.49 12.33 39.18
C ALA A 44 32.73 12.49 37.66
N SER A 45 32.11 13.52 37.09
CA SER A 45 32.40 14.03 35.74
C SER A 45 33.51 15.09 35.78
N PRO A 46 34.42 15.15 34.79
CA PRO A 46 35.18 16.36 34.49
C PRO A 46 34.61 17.11 33.26
N PRO A 47 34.89 18.43 33.15
CA PRO A 47 34.31 19.31 32.14
C PRO A 47 35.18 19.43 30.88
N TYR A 48 34.59 19.80 29.74
CA TYR A 48 35.04 20.82 28.76
C TYR A 48 34.36 20.61 27.40
N PRO A 49 33.85 21.67 26.74
CA PRO A 49 33.15 21.57 25.47
C PRO A 49 34.11 21.74 24.27
N LEU A 50 33.91 20.95 23.21
CA LEU A 50 34.53 21.19 21.91
C LEU A 50 33.44 21.48 20.87
N ASN A 51 33.45 22.73 20.40
CA ASN A 51 32.73 23.19 19.22
C ASN A 51 33.27 22.48 17.97
N LEU A 52 32.39 21.87 17.18
CA LEU A 52 32.68 21.42 15.82
C LEU A 52 31.65 22.01 14.87
N THR A 53 32.14 22.96 14.09
CA THR A 53 31.47 23.61 12.95
C THR A 53 31.44 22.65 11.76
N LEU A 54 30.24 22.34 11.27
CA LEU A 54 30.06 21.68 9.97
C LEU A 54 29.68 22.73 8.92
N ARG A 55 30.47 22.72 7.83
CA ARG A 55 30.32 23.58 6.65
C ARG A 55 29.19 23.05 5.77
N ASP A 56 28.17 23.88 5.56
CA ASP A 56 27.18 23.68 4.50
C ASP A 56 27.76 24.07 3.13
N HIS A 57 27.75 23.13 2.21
CA HIS A 57 27.92 23.37 0.78
C HIS A 57 26.64 22.98 0.04
N SER A 58 25.67 23.89 -0.03
CA SER A 58 24.57 23.84 -0.99
C SER A 58 24.67 25.03 -1.96
N ARG A 59 25.06 24.76 -3.21
CA ARG A 59 24.87 25.69 -4.34
C ARG A 59 23.55 25.32 -5.04
N SER A 60 22.51 26.11 -4.83
CA SER A 60 21.36 26.19 -5.73
C SER A 60 21.25 27.62 -6.24
N GLY A 61 21.39 27.78 -7.55
CA GLY A 61 21.29 29.06 -8.23
C GLY A 61 19.87 29.35 -8.74
N PHE A 62 19.58 30.65 -8.79
CA PHE A 62 18.61 31.35 -9.63
C PHE A 62 17.11 31.23 -9.32
N PHE A 63 16.58 32.27 -8.65
CA PHE A 63 15.46 33.05 -9.18
C PHE A 63 15.64 34.54 -8.84
N ASN A 64 15.34 35.38 -9.84
CA ASN A 64 15.46 36.84 -9.83
C ASN A 64 14.42 37.52 -8.93
N SER A 65 14.83 38.51 -8.15
CA SER A 65 14.14 39.80 -8.09
C SER A 65 15.05 40.85 -7.45
N VAL A 66 15.17 41.97 -8.15
CA VAL A 66 16.03 43.12 -7.85
C VAL A 66 15.41 43.91 -6.70
N ASN A 67 16.20 44.22 -5.67
CA ASN A 67 16.07 45.50 -4.97
C ASN A 67 17.42 45.99 -4.44
N ARG A 68 17.67 47.28 -4.72
CA ARG A 68 18.88 48.07 -4.48
C ARG A 68 19.36 48.03 -3.02
N MET A 69 20.67 47.93 -2.85
CA MET A 69 21.38 48.24 -1.60
C MET A 69 21.42 49.74 -1.32
N SER A 70 21.33 50.11 -0.05
CA SER A 70 22.10 51.24 0.50
C SER A 70 22.71 50.86 1.85
N SER A 71 24.01 51.11 1.97
CA SER A 71 24.90 50.89 3.10
C SER A 71 24.53 51.67 4.37
N SER A 72 24.84 51.12 5.55
CA SER A 72 25.69 51.74 6.59
C SER A 72 25.42 51.14 7.97
N GLY A 73 26.48 50.94 8.76
CA GLY A 73 26.41 51.21 10.20
C GLY A 73 26.08 50.04 11.13
N LYS A 74 27.15 49.53 11.76
CA LYS A 74 27.18 48.69 12.96
C LYS A 74 26.15 49.11 14.04
N HIS A 75 25.35 48.17 14.51
CA HIS A 75 25.10 47.89 15.94
C HIS A 75 24.31 46.58 16.06
N GLY A 76 24.68 45.72 17.01
CA GLY A 76 24.07 44.41 17.20
C GLY A 76 22.58 44.52 17.52
N LEU A 77 21.77 43.84 16.73
CA LEU A 77 20.35 43.62 17.01
C LEU A 77 20.11 42.12 17.07
N LEU A 78 19.75 41.64 18.26
CA LEU A 78 19.22 40.30 18.46
C LEU A 78 17.95 40.18 17.61
N VAL A 79 18.00 39.40 16.52
CA VAL A 79 16.81 39.10 15.73
C VAL A 79 16.03 38.03 16.48
N THR A 80 15.12 38.46 17.34
CA THR A 80 14.09 37.58 17.90
C THR A 80 13.13 37.25 16.76
N VAL A 81 13.19 36.03 16.24
CA VAL A 81 12.12 35.48 15.40
C VAL A 81 10.97 35.14 16.33
N SER A 82 10.07 36.09 16.56
CA SER A 82 8.77 35.80 17.14
C SER A 82 7.90 35.17 16.05
N CYS A 83 7.69 33.86 16.12
CA CYS A 83 6.56 33.24 15.46
C CYS A 83 5.30 33.86 16.06
N VAL A 84 4.68 34.79 15.34
CA VAL A 84 3.32 35.21 15.64
C VAL A 84 2.43 34.02 15.30
N THR A 85 2.10 33.22 16.31
CA THR A 85 0.91 32.38 16.25
C THR A 85 -0.25 33.35 16.09
N LYS A 86 -0.83 33.42 14.88
CA LYS A 86 -2.16 33.97 14.73
C LYS A 86 -3.08 33.10 15.58
N GLU A 87 -3.44 33.59 16.77
CA GLU A 87 -4.67 33.17 17.40
C GLU A 87 -5.82 33.74 16.55
N GLY A 88 -6.26 32.94 15.58
CA GLY A 88 -7.44 33.19 14.76
C GLY A 88 -8.38 32.00 14.96
N GLY A 89 -9.60 32.28 15.41
CA GLY A 89 -10.63 31.29 15.73
C GLY A 89 -11.13 30.49 14.52
N ASP A 90 -11.65 29.29 14.82
CA ASP A 90 -12.15 28.23 13.96
C ASP A 90 -11.21 27.80 12.82
N ASP A 91 -10.66 26.58 12.95
CA ASP A 91 -9.80 25.90 11.98
C ASP A 91 -10.33 26.02 10.53
N ASP A 92 -9.71 26.90 9.73
CA ASP A 92 -10.03 27.03 8.31
C ASP A 92 -9.48 25.80 7.56
N LYS A 93 -10.29 24.74 7.54
CA LYS A 93 -9.99 23.47 6.84
C LYS A 93 -10.02 23.71 5.34
N ASP A 94 -8.86 23.57 4.69
CA ASP A 94 -8.72 23.71 3.24
C ASP A 94 -9.23 22.47 2.46
N ASP A 95 -9.26 22.58 1.14
CA ASP A 95 -9.66 21.46 0.27
C ASP A 95 -8.75 20.22 0.47
N GLY A 96 -7.48 20.42 0.84
CA GLY A 96 -6.52 19.35 1.12
C GLY A 96 -6.85 18.55 2.38
N PHE A 97 -7.32 19.22 3.45
CA PHE A 97 -7.78 18.58 4.68
C PHE A 97 -8.88 17.53 4.40
N TYR A 98 -9.92 17.91 3.66
CA TYR A 98 -11.02 17.01 3.34
C TYR A 98 -10.60 15.91 2.36
N MET A 99 -9.66 16.18 1.46
CA MET A 99 -9.14 15.16 0.55
C MET A 99 -8.32 14.10 1.27
N ARG A 100 -7.49 14.48 2.26
CA ARG A 100 -6.78 13.51 3.11
C ARG A 100 -7.77 12.64 3.87
N ARG A 101 -8.89 13.22 4.35
CA ARG A 101 -9.98 12.45 4.95
C ARG A 101 -10.61 11.45 3.97
N CYS A 102 -10.81 11.82 2.70
CA CYS A 102 -11.25 10.87 1.67
C CYS A 102 -10.28 9.69 1.54
N VAL A 103 -8.97 9.94 1.55
CA VAL A 103 -7.94 8.88 1.48
C VAL A 103 -7.95 8.00 2.74
N GLU A 104 -8.12 8.56 3.94
CA GLU A 104 -8.29 7.79 5.17
C GLU A 104 -9.49 6.85 5.11
N LEU A 105 -10.62 7.33 4.60
CA LEU A 105 -11.82 6.51 4.42
C LEU A 105 -11.59 5.40 3.40
N ALA A 106 -10.94 5.70 2.27
CA ALA A 106 -10.63 4.73 1.22
C ALA A 106 -9.73 3.59 1.72
N ARG A 107 -8.75 3.90 2.58
CA ARG A 107 -7.83 2.91 3.19
C ARG A 107 -8.53 1.84 4.04
N LYS A 108 -9.78 2.05 4.45
CA LYS A 108 -10.56 1.02 5.15
C LYS A 108 -10.87 -0.22 4.29
N ALA A 109 -10.66 -0.12 2.96
CA ALA A 109 -10.94 -1.20 2.01
C ALA A 109 -9.68 -1.81 1.37
N ILE A 110 -8.50 -1.61 1.98
CA ILE A 110 -7.24 -2.24 1.54
C ILE A 110 -7.45 -3.75 1.36
N GLY A 111 -6.99 -4.28 0.23
CA GLY A 111 -7.09 -5.71 -0.13
C GLY A 111 -8.49 -6.20 -0.53
N CYS A 112 -9.51 -5.33 -0.50
CA CYS A 112 -10.91 -5.75 -0.65
C CYS A 112 -11.61 -5.25 -1.92
N THR A 113 -11.02 -4.28 -2.63
CA THR A 113 -11.69 -3.62 -3.77
C THR A 113 -11.31 -4.19 -5.13
N SER A 114 -10.20 -4.91 -5.28
CA SER A 114 -9.75 -5.45 -6.57
C SER A 114 -10.87 -6.23 -7.29
N PRO A 115 -11.09 -5.99 -8.60
CA PRO A 115 -10.28 -5.19 -9.53
C PRO A 115 -10.54 -3.66 -9.49
N ASN A 116 -11.43 -3.19 -8.62
CA ASN A 116 -11.81 -1.78 -8.52
C ASN A 116 -10.82 -0.96 -7.66
N PRO A 117 -10.75 0.37 -7.86
CA PRO A 117 -9.94 1.24 -7.01
C PRO A 117 -10.54 1.38 -5.62
N MET A 118 -9.70 1.74 -4.66
CA MET A 118 -10.13 2.28 -3.37
C MET A 118 -10.55 3.74 -3.58
N VAL A 119 -11.77 4.07 -3.16
CA VAL A 119 -12.32 5.41 -3.27
C VAL A 119 -12.94 5.81 -1.95
N GLY A 120 -12.73 7.06 -1.55
CA GLY A 120 -13.39 7.72 -0.43
C GLY A 120 -14.06 9.01 -0.87
N CYS A 121 -15.15 9.36 -0.19
CA CYS A 121 -15.92 10.55 -0.44
C CYS A 121 -16.38 11.19 0.87
N VAL A 122 -16.33 12.52 0.92
CA VAL A 122 -16.79 13.33 2.04
C VAL A 122 -17.70 14.45 1.50
N ILE A 123 -18.86 14.64 2.11
CA ILE A 123 -19.76 15.77 1.81
C ILE A 123 -19.63 16.81 2.92
N VAL A 124 -19.38 18.06 2.54
CA VAL A 124 -19.13 19.17 3.46
C VAL A 124 -20.14 20.30 3.22
N LYS A 125 -20.80 20.72 4.29
CA LYS A 125 -21.75 21.84 4.31
C LYS A 125 -21.37 22.80 5.43
N ASP A 126 -21.22 24.09 5.09
CA ASP A 126 -20.92 25.15 6.05
C ASP A 126 -19.72 24.82 6.99
N GLY A 127 -18.64 24.28 6.39
CA GLY A 127 -17.42 23.89 7.10
C GLY A 127 -17.51 22.60 7.91
N LYS A 128 -18.64 21.88 7.86
CA LYS A 128 -18.87 20.64 8.60
C LYS A 128 -19.03 19.46 7.66
N ILE A 129 -18.41 18.34 8.02
CA ILE A 129 -18.66 17.06 7.35
C ILE A 129 -20.07 16.62 7.72
N VAL A 130 -20.92 16.47 6.70
CA VAL A 130 -22.31 16.02 6.85
C VAL A 130 -22.54 14.62 6.30
N GLY A 131 -21.59 14.05 5.55
CA GLY A 131 -21.65 12.65 5.14
C GLY A 131 -20.29 12.09 4.76
N GLU A 132 -20.06 10.81 5.06
CA GLU A 132 -18.84 10.09 4.73
C GLU A 132 -19.14 8.76 4.02
N GLY A 133 -18.26 8.38 3.10
CA GLY A 133 -18.39 7.12 2.37
C GLY A 133 -17.07 6.61 1.82
N PHE A 134 -16.99 5.29 1.65
CA PHE A 134 -15.90 4.61 0.95
C PHE A 134 -16.44 3.41 0.17
N HIS A 135 -15.71 2.94 -0.83
CA HIS A 135 -16.07 1.73 -1.56
C HIS A 135 -15.54 0.50 -0.80
N PRO A 136 -16.39 -0.34 -0.17
CA PRO A 136 -15.91 -1.36 0.75
C PRO A 136 -15.40 -2.62 0.04
N LYS A 137 -15.99 -2.98 -1.11
CA LYS A 137 -15.61 -4.15 -1.90
C LYS A 137 -16.21 -4.11 -3.30
N ALA A 138 -15.62 -4.86 -4.22
CA ALA A 138 -16.15 -5.00 -5.57
C ALA A 138 -17.63 -5.41 -5.60
N GLY A 139 -18.42 -4.75 -6.45
CA GLY A 139 -19.86 -5.00 -6.62
C GLY A 139 -20.77 -4.35 -5.57
N GLN A 140 -20.23 -3.68 -4.54
CA GLN A 140 -21.01 -2.80 -3.66
C GLN A 140 -21.13 -1.39 -4.25
N PRO A 141 -22.02 -0.53 -3.71
CA PRO A 141 -22.07 0.88 -4.08
C PRO A 141 -20.70 1.57 -3.94
N HIS A 142 -20.50 2.63 -4.72
CA HIS A 142 -19.27 3.44 -4.65
C HIS A 142 -19.33 4.41 -3.47
N ALA A 143 -18.18 5.02 -3.17
CA ALA A 143 -18.00 5.92 -2.03
C ALA A 143 -19.00 7.10 -2.04
N GLU A 144 -19.25 7.68 -3.20
CA GLU A 144 -20.13 8.83 -3.38
C GLU A 144 -21.57 8.49 -3.01
N VAL A 145 -22.02 7.27 -3.31
CA VAL A 145 -23.37 6.82 -2.96
C VAL A 145 -23.53 6.69 -1.44
N PHE A 146 -22.53 6.13 -0.76
CA PHE A 146 -22.55 6.05 0.70
C PHE A 146 -22.51 7.43 1.35
N ALA A 147 -21.63 8.32 0.87
CA ALA A 147 -21.49 9.67 1.43
C ALA A 147 -22.75 10.53 1.21
N LEU A 148 -23.40 10.41 0.04
CA LEU A 148 -24.69 11.07 -0.23
C LEU A 148 -25.81 10.50 0.64
N SER A 149 -25.84 9.18 0.85
CA SER A 149 -26.84 8.55 1.72
C SER A 149 -26.69 8.97 3.18
N ASP A 150 -25.46 9.14 3.65
CA ASP A 150 -25.15 9.60 5.01
C ASP A 150 -25.51 11.08 5.18
N ALA A 151 -25.23 11.91 4.17
CA ALA A 151 -25.59 13.34 4.17
C ALA A 151 -27.10 13.61 4.05
N GLY A 152 -27.85 12.75 3.36
CA GLY A 152 -29.27 12.98 3.08
C GLY A 152 -29.51 14.35 2.42
N ASP A 153 -30.50 15.08 2.91
CA ASP A 153 -30.87 16.40 2.36
C ASP A 153 -29.77 17.47 2.53
N LEU A 154 -28.82 17.27 3.44
CA LEU A 154 -27.71 18.20 3.65
C LEU A 154 -26.72 18.24 2.48
N ALA A 155 -26.80 17.27 1.56
CA ALA A 155 -25.99 17.27 0.33
C ALA A 155 -26.36 18.41 -0.64
N GLU A 156 -27.60 18.92 -0.59
CA GLU A 156 -28.02 20.00 -1.47
C GLU A 156 -27.21 21.28 -1.19
N ASN A 157 -26.66 21.87 -2.25
CA ASN A 157 -25.78 23.02 -2.20
C ASN A 157 -24.50 22.81 -1.34
N ALA A 158 -24.07 21.56 -1.12
CA ALA A 158 -22.83 21.22 -0.40
C ALA A 158 -21.61 21.11 -1.34
N THR A 159 -20.43 20.90 -0.77
CA THR A 159 -19.22 20.50 -1.52
C THR A 159 -18.97 19.01 -1.32
N ALA A 160 -18.83 18.26 -2.41
CA ALA A 160 -18.38 16.87 -2.36
C ALA A 160 -16.88 16.79 -2.64
N TYR A 161 -16.13 16.10 -1.80
CA TYR A 161 -14.73 15.73 -2.01
C TYR A 161 -14.68 14.25 -2.37
N VAL A 162 -13.96 13.89 -3.43
CA VAL A 162 -13.84 12.50 -3.89
C VAL A 162 -12.39 12.21 -4.29
N SER A 163 -11.82 11.12 -3.79
CA SER A 163 -10.40 10.79 -4.04
C SER A 163 -10.09 10.43 -5.50
N LEU A 164 -11.08 9.97 -6.26
CA LEU A 164 -10.98 9.58 -7.67
C LEU A 164 -12.15 10.20 -8.45
N GLU A 165 -11.97 10.51 -9.73
CA GLU A 165 -13.03 11.01 -10.60
C GLU A 165 -14.30 10.13 -10.53
N PRO A 166 -15.48 10.72 -10.25
CA PRO A 166 -16.74 9.98 -10.20
C PRO A 166 -17.09 9.34 -11.54
N CYS A 167 -17.48 8.06 -11.51
CA CYS A 167 -17.77 7.33 -12.74
C CYS A 167 -18.92 7.95 -13.56
N ASN A 168 -18.82 7.85 -14.90
CA ASN A 168 -19.82 8.33 -15.86
C ASN A 168 -20.26 7.23 -16.86
N HIS A 169 -20.40 6.00 -16.38
CA HIS A 169 -20.86 4.88 -17.18
C HIS A 169 -21.95 4.11 -16.43
N TYR A 170 -22.90 3.54 -17.18
CA TYR A 170 -23.92 2.67 -16.61
C TYR A 170 -23.33 1.27 -16.44
N GLY A 171 -23.10 0.88 -15.19
CA GLY A 171 -22.68 -0.47 -14.81
C GLY A 171 -23.81 -1.23 -14.14
N ARG A 172 -23.48 -1.97 -13.07
CA ARG A 172 -24.48 -2.60 -12.18
C ARG A 172 -25.27 -1.57 -11.37
N THR A 173 -24.67 -0.41 -11.12
CA THR A 173 -25.28 0.75 -10.48
C THR A 173 -25.29 1.95 -11.45
N PRO A 174 -26.21 2.93 -11.27
CA PRO A 174 -26.15 4.19 -12.01
C PRO A 174 -24.82 4.95 -11.79
N PRO A 175 -24.42 5.85 -12.70
CA PRO A 175 -23.18 6.61 -12.58
C PRO A 175 -23.17 7.51 -11.33
N CYS A 176 -22.03 7.58 -10.64
CA CYS A 176 -21.89 8.42 -9.44
C CYS A 176 -21.97 9.91 -9.76
N SER A 177 -21.47 10.32 -10.93
CA SER A 177 -21.67 11.66 -11.45
C SER A 177 -23.15 12.05 -11.60
N GLU A 178 -24.03 11.11 -11.95
CA GLU A 178 -25.49 11.36 -11.98
C GLU A 178 -26.08 11.49 -10.58
N ALA A 179 -25.61 10.69 -9.62
CA ALA A 179 -26.05 10.79 -8.23
C ALA A 179 -25.71 12.16 -7.61
N LEU A 180 -24.49 12.66 -7.86
CA LEU A 180 -24.07 14.00 -7.42
C LEU A 180 -24.91 15.12 -8.05
N VAL A 181 -25.23 15.01 -9.34
CA VAL A 181 -26.12 15.95 -10.04
C VAL A 181 -27.53 15.93 -9.43
N LYS A 182 -28.09 14.74 -9.19
CA LYS A 182 -29.43 14.59 -8.57
C LYS A 182 -29.46 15.15 -7.14
N ALA A 183 -28.38 14.98 -6.40
CA ALA A 183 -28.23 15.55 -5.06
C ALA A 183 -28.01 17.07 -5.05
N LYS A 184 -27.82 17.69 -6.23
CA LYS A 184 -27.62 19.14 -6.41
C LYS A 184 -26.48 19.68 -5.54
N VAL A 185 -25.36 18.96 -5.50
CA VAL A 185 -24.14 19.48 -4.88
C VAL A 185 -23.68 20.73 -5.63
N LYS A 186 -23.17 21.73 -4.91
CA LYS A 186 -22.73 23.00 -5.50
C LYS A 186 -21.34 22.91 -6.11
N LYS A 187 -20.44 22.17 -5.46
CA LYS A 187 -19.03 22.01 -5.84
C LYS A 187 -18.62 20.55 -5.70
N VAL A 188 -17.77 20.08 -6.60
CA VAL A 188 -17.09 18.79 -6.49
C VAL A 188 -15.57 19.02 -6.58
N VAL A 189 -14.83 18.51 -5.61
CA VAL A 189 -13.37 18.55 -5.54
C VAL A 189 -12.85 17.14 -5.71
N ILE A 190 -11.98 16.93 -6.71
CA ILE A 190 -11.53 15.62 -7.14
C ILE A 190 -10.03 15.50 -6.89
N GLY A 191 -9.63 14.39 -6.26
CA GLY A 191 -8.25 14.10 -5.93
C GLY A 191 -7.41 13.84 -7.17
N MET A 192 -7.81 12.84 -7.97
CA MET A 192 -7.19 12.51 -9.25
C MET A 192 -8.21 12.15 -10.33
N ILE A 193 -7.84 12.37 -11.59
CA ILE A 193 -8.61 11.95 -12.76
C ILE A 193 -8.54 10.43 -12.93
N ASP A 194 -9.59 9.80 -13.46
CA ASP A 194 -9.59 8.36 -13.73
C ASP A 194 -8.48 8.03 -14.76
N PRO A 195 -7.54 7.12 -14.46
CA PRO A 195 -6.47 6.75 -15.37
C PRO A 195 -6.96 5.98 -16.60
N ASN A 196 -8.17 5.42 -16.58
CA ASN A 196 -8.74 4.67 -17.70
C ASN A 196 -8.97 5.62 -18.88
N PRO A 197 -8.28 5.45 -20.03
CA PRO A 197 -8.36 6.36 -21.16
C PRO A 197 -9.78 6.50 -21.75
N ILE A 198 -10.64 5.50 -21.54
CA ILE A 198 -12.02 5.49 -22.03
C ILE A 198 -12.94 6.31 -21.11
N VAL A 199 -12.60 6.45 -19.83
CA VAL A 199 -13.44 7.10 -18.81
C VAL A 199 -12.92 8.50 -18.46
N ALA A 200 -11.61 8.71 -18.56
CA ALA A 200 -10.91 9.92 -18.16
C ALA A 200 -11.66 11.20 -18.57
N SER A 201 -11.87 12.08 -17.59
CA SER A 201 -12.52 13.39 -17.72
C SER A 201 -14.00 13.39 -18.14
N ARG A 202 -14.63 12.23 -18.38
CA ARG A 202 -16.06 12.18 -18.74
C ARG A 202 -16.96 12.49 -17.56
N GLY A 203 -16.59 12.09 -16.34
CA GLY A 203 -17.30 12.43 -15.12
C GLY A 203 -17.18 13.91 -14.80
N VAL A 204 -15.97 14.44 -14.91
CA VAL A 204 -15.70 15.89 -14.79
C VAL A 204 -16.57 16.69 -15.76
N GLN A 205 -16.60 16.30 -17.04
CA GLN A 205 -17.37 17.02 -18.05
C GLN A 205 -18.87 17.02 -17.73
N ARG A 206 -19.44 15.87 -17.37
CA ARG A 206 -20.86 15.76 -16.99
C ARG A 206 -21.23 16.66 -15.82
N LEU A 207 -20.39 16.73 -14.78
CA LEU A 207 -20.61 17.60 -13.63
C LEU A 207 -20.60 19.08 -14.04
N LYS A 208 -19.63 19.48 -14.87
CA LYS A 208 -19.54 20.85 -15.40
C LYS A 208 -20.74 21.20 -16.28
N ASP A 209 -21.16 20.30 -17.15
CA ASP A 209 -22.34 20.49 -18.04
C ASP A 209 -23.64 20.64 -17.25
N ALA A 210 -23.72 20.03 -16.06
CA ALA A 210 -24.82 20.20 -15.12
C ALA A 210 -24.74 21.49 -14.28
N GLY A 211 -23.74 22.35 -14.52
CA GLY A 211 -23.56 23.62 -13.81
C GLY A 211 -22.85 23.52 -12.45
N ILE A 212 -22.26 22.37 -12.13
CA ILE A 212 -21.53 22.16 -10.86
C ILE A 212 -20.11 22.72 -10.99
N ASN A 213 -19.63 23.42 -9.96
CA ASN A 213 -18.23 23.88 -9.92
C ASN A 213 -17.30 22.68 -9.64
N VAL A 214 -16.31 22.44 -10.51
CA VAL A 214 -15.41 21.28 -10.38
C VAL A 214 -13.96 21.73 -10.26
N VAL A 215 -13.28 21.28 -9.20
CA VAL A 215 -11.83 21.41 -8.98
C VAL A 215 -11.20 20.03 -9.05
N VAL A 216 -10.03 19.91 -9.68
CA VAL A 216 -9.33 18.63 -9.88
C VAL A 216 -7.87 18.75 -9.44
N GLY A 217 -7.27 17.65 -9.00
CA GLY A 217 -5.84 17.59 -8.67
C GLY A 217 -5.50 18.01 -7.24
N VAL A 218 -6.45 17.97 -6.31
CA VAL A 218 -6.18 18.26 -4.89
C VAL A 218 -5.56 17.03 -4.23
N GLU A 219 -4.39 17.14 -3.61
CA GLU A 219 -3.68 15.98 -3.03
C GLU A 219 -3.51 14.82 -4.05
N GLU A 220 -3.28 15.17 -5.33
CA GLU A 220 -3.28 14.21 -6.44
C GLU A 220 -2.26 13.07 -6.24
N GLU A 221 -1.04 13.40 -5.82
CA GLU A 221 0.01 12.40 -5.59
C GLU A 221 -0.33 11.45 -4.44
N LEU A 222 -1.06 11.93 -3.41
CA LEU A 222 -1.56 11.06 -2.34
C LEU A 222 -2.63 10.09 -2.87
N CYS A 223 -3.53 10.58 -3.71
CA CYS A 223 -4.58 9.78 -4.33
C CYS A 223 -4.01 8.76 -5.33
N LYS A 224 -2.96 9.14 -6.08
CA LYS A 224 -2.22 8.22 -6.96
C LYS A 224 -1.55 7.11 -6.19
N ARG A 225 -0.83 7.43 -5.11
CA ARG A 225 -0.20 6.42 -4.25
C ARG A 225 -1.21 5.44 -3.65
N LEU A 226 -2.40 5.91 -3.26
CA LEU A 226 -3.48 5.04 -2.77
C LEU A 226 -3.86 3.96 -3.80
N ASN A 227 -3.83 4.27 -5.10
CA ASN A 227 -4.33 3.40 -6.16
C ASN A 227 -3.26 3.01 -7.18
N GLU A 228 -1.98 2.95 -6.81
CA GLU A 228 -0.87 2.75 -7.74
C GLU A 228 -1.01 1.49 -8.60
N ALA A 229 -1.45 0.38 -7.98
CA ALA A 229 -1.66 -0.87 -8.67
C ALA A 229 -2.83 -0.81 -9.66
N PHE A 230 -3.94 -0.18 -9.27
CA PHE A 230 -5.08 0.06 -10.14
C PHE A 230 -4.70 0.94 -11.34
N ILE A 231 -3.98 2.04 -11.09
CA ILE A 231 -3.50 2.96 -12.12
C ILE A 231 -2.62 2.22 -13.12
N HIS A 232 -1.64 1.46 -12.62
CA HIS A 232 -0.75 0.67 -13.47
C HIS A 232 -1.57 -0.28 -14.35
N LYS A 233 -2.48 -1.06 -13.77
CA LYS A 233 -3.34 -1.98 -14.52
C LYS A 233 -4.18 -1.28 -15.58
N MET A 234 -4.75 -0.11 -15.29
CA MET A 234 -5.54 0.64 -16.28
C MET A 234 -4.69 1.14 -17.45
N LEU A 235 -3.43 1.50 -17.20
CA LEU A 235 -2.53 2.03 -18.22
C LEU A 235 -1.82 0.92 -19.04
N THR A 236 -1.45 -0.19 -18.41
CA THR A 236 -0.63 -1.24 -19.02
C THR A 236 -1.42 -2.51 -19.35
N GLY A 237 -2.58 -2.72 -18.72
CA GLY A 237 -3.35 -3.95 -18.81
C GLY A 237 -2.75 -5.13 -18.02
N SER A 238 -1.69 -4.90 -17.22
CA SER A 238 -0.97 -5.92 -16.45
C SER A 238 -1.01 -5.60 -14.94
N PRO A 239 -0.88 -6.59 -14.03
CA PRO A 239 -0.73 -6.32 -12.60
C PRO A 239 0.55 -5.55 -12.28
N PHE A 240 0.49 -4.72 -11.24
CA PHE A 240 1.64 -3.99 -10.68
C PHE A 240 2.50 -4.94 -9.85
N VAL A 241 3.79 -5.01 -10.16
CA VAL A 241 4.73 -5.96 -9.54
C VAL A 241 5.66 -5.23 -8.60
N THR A 242 5.70 -5.72 -7.36
CA THR A 242 6.62 -5.28 -6.33
C THR A 242 7.58 -6.39 -5.97
N LEU A 243 8.88 -6.11 -6.04
CA LEU A 243 9.92 -7.02 -5.60
C LEU A 243 10.22 -6.78 -4.12
N ARG A 244 10.16 -7.84 -3.31
CA ARG A 244 10.48 -7.78 -1.88
C ARG A 244 11.58 -8.77 -1.53
N TYR A 245 12.55 -8.33 -0.74
CA TYR A 245 13.63 -9.21 -0.26
C TYR A 245 14.24 -8.68 1.05
N SER A 246 14.96 -9.56 1.76
CA SER A 246 15.70 -9.21 2.97
C SER A 246 17.20 -9.25 2.73
N LEU A 247 17.93 -8.30 3.30
CA LEU A 247 19.38 -8.27 3.34
C LEU A 247 19.88 -8.29 4.79
N SER A 248 21.02 -8.91 5.05
CA SER A 248 21.84 -8.62 6.23
C SER A 248 22.45 -7.22 6.14
N VAL A 249 23.01 -6.69 7.24
CA VAL A 249 23.61 -5.34 7.25
C VAL A 249 24.82 -5.21 6.32
N ASN A 250 25.50 -6.33 6.02
CA ASN A 250 26.59 -6.41 5.06
C ASN A 250 26.14 -6.76 3.63
N GLY A 251 24.83 -6.74 3.36
CA GLY A 251 24.26 -6.81 2.01
C GLY A 251 24.06 -8.22 1.45
N HIS A 252 24.03 -9.25 2.31
CA HIS A 252 23.73 -10.61 1.87
C HIS A 252 22.22 -10.86 1.82
N LEU A 253 21.74 -11.50 0.76
CA LEU A 253 20.36 -11.93 0.62
C LEU A 253 20.06 -13.03 1.64
N VAL A 254 19.03 -12.85 2.45
CA VAL A 254 18.65 -13.76 3.52
C VAL A 254 17.17 -14.12 3.45
N ASN A 255 16.84 -15.33 3.90
CA ASN A 255 15.46 -15.83 3.94
C ASN A 255 14.68 -15.39 5.19
N GLN A 256 15.33 -14.67 6.10
CA GLN A 256 14.77 -14.28 7.39
C GLN A 256 13.95 -12.98 7.27
N LEU A 257 12.95 -12.87 8.13
CA LEU A 257 12.20 -11.64 8.38
C LEU A 257 12.61 -11.07 9.74
N GLY A 258 12.49 -9.76 9.92
CA GLY A 258 12.69 -9.14 11.23
C GLY A 258 11.63 -9.57 12.24
N GLU A 259 11.90 -9.35 13.52
CA GLU A 259 10.93 -9.61 14.59
C GLU A 259 9.73 -8.66 14.47
N GLY A 260 8.53 -9.17 14.74
CA GLY A 260 7.29 -8.39 14.74
C GLY A 260 6.78 -7.92 13.36
N VAL A 261 7.51 -8.17 12.28
CA VAL A 261 7.11 -7.67 10.95
C VAL A 261 5.93 -8.43 10.35
N THR A 262 5.69 -9.65 10.82
CA THR A 262 4.54 -10.51 10.46
C THR A 262 3.32 -10.28 11.35
N ASP A 263 3.48 -9.58 12.46
CA ASP A 263 2.39 -9.32 13.40
C ASP A 263 1.50 -8.18 12.90
N SER A 264 0.33 -7.99 13.50
CA SER A 264 -0.55 -6.87 13.13
C SER A 264 0.18 -5.53 13.35
N GLY A 265 0.12 -4.65 12.34
CA GLY A 265 0.88 -3.41 12.29
C GLY A 265 2.29 -3.56 11.72
N GLY A 266 2.81 -4.79 11.62
CA GLY A 266 4.07 -5.11 10.97
C GLY A 266 4.01 -4.89 9.46
N TYR A 267 5.11 -4.42 8.87
CA TYR A 267 5.10 -4.03 7.45
C TYR A 267 4.81 -5.22 6.52
N TYR A 268 5.27 -6.43 6.87
CA TYR A 268 5.05 -7.61 6.05
C TYR A 268 3.58 -8.06 6.13
N SER A 269 2.97 -8.03 7.32
CA SER A 269 1.52 -8.24 7.50
C SER A 269 0.68 -7.26 6.66
N GLN A 270 1.09 -5.98 6.62
CA GLN A 270 0.46 -4.94 5.80
C GLN A 270 0.60 -5.22 4.30
N LEU A 271 1.79 -5.60 3.82
CA LEU A 271 2.00 -6.00 2.42
C LEU A 271 1.12 -7.19 2.05
N LEU A 272 0.98 -8.19 2.93
CA LEU A 272 0.10 -9.33 2.67
C LEU A 272 -1.38 -8.92 2.56
N GLN A 273 -1.83 -7.92 3.33
CA GLN A 273 -3.19 -7.39 3.21
C GLN A 273 -3.40 -6.59 1.92
N GLU A 274 -2.38 -5.85 1.48
CA GLU A 274 -2.47 -4.90 0.36
C GLU A 274 -2.43 -5.58 -1.01
N TYR A 275 -1.70 -6.68 -1.14
CA TYR A 275 -1.45 -7.32 -2.43
C TYR A 275 -2.46 -8.42 -2.75
N ASP A 276 -2.87 -8.50 -4.02
CA ASP A 276 -3.82 -9.53 -4.46
C ASP A 276 -3.20 -10.92 -4.55
N ALA A 277 -1.90 -10.99 -4.86
CA ALA A 277 -1.15 -12.23 -4.96
C ALA A 277 0.29 -12.07 -4.47
N VAL A 278 0.85 -13.17 -3.98
CA VAL A 278 2.26 -13.26 -3.55
C VAL A 278 2.94 -14.44 -4.26
N ILE A 279 4.05 -14.18 -4.95
CA ILE A 279 4.91 -15.20 -5.54
C ILE A 279 5.99 -15.58 -4.52
N LEU A 280 6.12 -16.87 -4.24
CA LEU A 280 7.13 -17.46 -3.36
C LEU A 280 7.74 -18.74 -3.95
N SER A 281 8.93 -19.09 -3.49
CA SER A 281 9.50 -20.42 -3.72
C SER A 281 8.76 -21.50 -2.93
N ALA A 282 8.45 -22.63 -3.57
CA ALA A 282 7.81 -23.75 -2.91
C ALA A 282 8.71 -24.39 -1.83
N SER A 283 10.02 -24.13 -1.84
CA SER A 283 10.96 -24.66 -0.85
C SER A 283 10.72 -24.14 0.58
N LEU A 284 10.00 -23.02 0.75
CA LEU A 284 9.66 -22.47 2.08
C LEU A 284 8.64 -23.33 2.83
N SER A 285 7.88 -24.13 2.10
CA SER A 285 6.80 -24.96 2.60
C SER A 285 7.20 -25.98 3.67
N GLY A 286 8.47 -26.39 3.72
CA GLY A 286 8.96 -27.43 4.61
C GLY A 286 9.34 -26.97 6.02
N SER A 287 9.42 -25.66 6.28
CA SER A 287 9.94 -25.12 7.55
C SER A 287 8.93 -24.33 8.39
N SER A 288 7.81 -23.88 7.82
CA SER A 288 6.73 -23.15 8.51
C SER A 288 5.49 -23.06 7.60
N PRO A 289 4.26 -22.95 8.15
CA PRO A 289 3.11 -22.50 7.36
C PRO A 289 3.40 -21.15 6.69
N PHE A 290 2.80 -20.91 5.52
CA PHE A 290 2.91 -19.63 4.82
C PHE A 290 2.42 -18.49 5.71
N PRO A 291 3.10 -17.35 5.72
CA PRO A 291 2.71 -16.24 6.57
C PRO A 291 1.38 -15.68 6.09
N ALA A 292 0.37 -15.63 6.96
CA ALA A 292 -0.88 -14.92 6.69
C ALA A 292 -0.78 -13.48 7.22
N SER A 293 -1.47 -12.54 6.56
CA SER A 293 -1.66 -11.21 7.13
C SER A 293 -2.40 -11.34 8.46
N GLN A 294 -1.90 -10.64 9.48
CA GLN A 294 -2.50 -10.60 10.81
C GLN A 294 -3.35 -9.33 11.00
N GLU A 295 -3.56 -8.53 9.95
CA GLU A 295 -4.42 -7.35 10.06
C GLU A 295 -5.88 -7.73 10.29
N PRO A 296 -6.61 -7.02 11.16
CA PRO A 296 -8.02 -7.28 11.39
C PRO A 296 -8.86 -7.24 10.10
N GLY A 297 -9.53 -8.35 9.80
CA GLY A 297 -10.37 -8.47 8.60
C GLY A 297 -9.58 -8.55 7.28
N ALA A 298 -8.29 -8.86 7.32
CA ALA A 298 -7.47 -9.00 6.13
C ALA A 298 -8.02 -10.03 5.15
N ASN A 299 -8.19 -9.61 3.90
CA ASN A 299 -8.34 -10.53 2.79
C ASN A 299 -6.96 -11.10 2.47
N GLN A 300 -6.81 -12.42 2.55
CA GLN A 300 -5.51 -13.05 2.33
C GLN A 300 -5.18 -13.12 0.84
N PRO A 301 -3.90 -12.95 0.45
CA PRO A 301 -3.50 -12.96 -0.95
C PRO A 301 -3.62 -14.36 -1.54
N LEU A 302 -3.70 -14.42 -2.88
CA LEU A 302 -3.46 -15.66 -3.62
C LEU A 302 -1.97 -16.04 -3.53
N TRP A 303 -1.67 -17.22 -2.99
CA TRP A 303 -0.31 -17.74 -2.97
C TRP A 303 0.03 -18.35 -4.31
N ILE A 304 1.09 -17.85 -4.96
CA ILE A 304 1.65 -18.41 -6.19
C ILE A 304 2.99 -19.04 -5.85
N LEU A 305 3.03 -20.37 -5.84
CA LEU A 305 4.20 -21.14 -5.47
C LEU A 305 4.96 -21.59 -6.71
N MET A 306 6.25 -21.29 -6.73
CA MET A 306 7.17 -21.70 -7.78
C MET A 306 7.78 -23.04 -7.40
N ALA A 307 7.51 -24.06 -8.20
CA ALA A 307 8.07 -25.39 -8.03
C ALA A 307 8.76 -25.84 -9.32
N GLY A 308 10.02 -25.43 -9.48
CA GLY A 308 10.89 -25.81 -10.60
C GLY A 308 12.25 -26.29 -10.11
N GLY A 309 12.81 -27.32 -10.76
CA GLY A 309 14.14 -27.87 -10.40
C GLY A 309 14.16 -29.40 -10.19
N PRO A 310 15.35 -29.99 -9.93
CA PRO A 310 15.53 -31.45 -9.88
C PRO A 310 14.87 -32.14 -8.68
N SER A 311 14.44 -31.39 -7.66
CA SER A 311 13.81 -31.95 -6.45
C SER A 311 12.33 -32.27 -6.68
N SER A 312 12.01 -33.57 -6.68
CA SER A 312 10.75 -34.17 -7.12
C SER A 312 9.64 -34.25 -6.05
N ARG A 313 9.78 -33.57 -4.90
CA ARG A 313 8.76 -33.60 -3.84
C ARG A 313 8.44 -32.20 -3.35
N ILE A 314 7.38 -31.63 -3.93
CA ILE A 314 6.71 -30.45 -3.40
C ILE A 314 5.89 -30.94 -2.20
N GLN A 315 6.39 -30.72 -0.98
CA GLN A 315 5.52 -30.82 0.18
C GLN A 315 4.66 -29.56 0.19
N ILE A 316 3.44 -29.64 -0.33
CA ILE A 316 2.49 -28.53 -0.33
C ILE A 316 1.99 -28.39 1.12
N PRO A 317 2.20 -27.24 1.79
CA PRO A 317 1.62 -27.01 3.10
C PRO A 317 0.11 -27.08 2.97
N LEU A 318 -0.53 -27.83 3.87
CA LEU A 318 -1.97 -27.76 4.01
C LEU A 318 -2.32 -26.34 4.47
N PRO A 319 -3.16 -25.59 3.73
CA PRO A 319 -3.70 -24.35 4.28
C PRO A 319 -4.41 -24.69 5.59
N THR A 320 -4.13 -23.95 6.65
CA THR A 320 -4.89 -24.06 7.90
C THR A 320 -6.35 -23.71 7.59
N GLU A 321 -7.31 -24.46 8.14
CA GLU A 321 -8.75 -24.31 7.85
C GLU A 321 -9.28 -22.88 8.08
N GLU A 322 -8.55 -22.08 8.86
CA GLU A 322 -8.87 -20.70 9.22
C GLU A 322 -8.33 -19.65 8.23
N ALA A 323 -7.39 -20.01 7.34
CA ALA A 323 -6.84 -19.15 6.30
C ALA A 323 -7.24 -19.68 4.92
N ALA A 324 -8.42 -19.27 4.44
CA ALA A 324 -8.97 -19.63 3.13
C ALA A 324 -8.20 -19.02 1.93
N SER A 325 -6.88 -18.92 2.01
CA SER A 325 -6.04 -18.53 0.88
C SER A 325 -6.05 -19.63 -0.16
N LYS A 326 -6.41 -19.28 -1.39
CA LYS A 326 -6.19 -20.15 -2.54
C LYS A 326 -4.69 -20.24 -2.78
N VAL A 327 -4.22 -21.44 -3.11
CA VAL A 327 -2.83 -21.69 -3.47
C VAL A 327 -2.80 -22.11 -4.94
N THR A 328 -1.93 -21.50 -5.73
CA THR A 328 -1.66 -21.89 -7.10
C THR A 328 -0.20 -22.28 -7.22
N ILE A 329 0.06 -23.50 -7.70
CA ILE A 329 1.42 -24.01 -7.90
C ILE A 329 1.75 -23.95 -9.38
N PHE A 330 2.83 -23.26 -9.72
CA PHE A 330 3.41 -23.26 -11.05
C PHE A 330 4.56 -24.26 -11.10
N THR A 331 4.49 -25.22 -12.03
CA THR A 331 5.54 -26.24 -12.20
C THR A 331 5.81 -26.56 -13.68
N ASP A 332 7.04 -26.98 -13.97
CA ASP A 332 7.52 -27.40 -15.30
C ASP A 332 7.40 -28.91 -15.54
N LYS A 333 6.91 -29.66 -14.54
CA LYS A 333 6.71 -31.10 -14.60
C LYS A 333 5.24 -31.42 -14.40
N GLU A 334 4.74 -32.38 -15.18
CA GLU A 334 3.46 -33.01 -14.86
C GLU A 334 3.57 -33.62 -13.45
N ALA A 335 2.77 -33.12 -12.52
CA ALA A 335 2.67 -33.72 -11.20
C ALA A 335 2.08 -35.13 -11.39
N SER A 336 2.83 -36.16 -11.00
CA SER A 336 2.22 -37.48 -10.82
C SER A 336 1.20 -37.35 -9.68
N GLU A 337 -0.08 -37.30 -10.02
CA GLU A 337 -1.15 -37.21 -9.03
C GLU A 337 -1.02 -38.37 -8.05
N GLU A 338 -0.78 -38.07 -6.76
CA GLU A 338 -1.32 -38.95 -5.73
C GLU A 338 -2.80 -38.58 -5.58
N PRO A 339 -3.72 -39.56 -5.50
CA PRO A 339 -5.18 -39.35 -5.52
C PRO A 339 -5.73 -38.50 -4.35
N GLU A 340 -4.86 -38.01 -3.46
CA GLU A 340 -5.19 -37.13 -2.36
C GLU A 340 -5.04 -35.63 -2.67
N THR A 341 -4.46 -35.19 -3.79
CA THR A 341 -4.22 -33.76 -4.08
C THR A 341 -5.43 -32.99 -4.62
N SER A 342 -6.60 -33.62 -4.76
CA SER A 342 -7.89 -32.92 -4.96
C SER A 342 -8.37 -32.20 -3.68
N LYS A 343 -7.46 -31.59 -2.91
CA LYS A 343 -7.78 -30.88 -1.65
C LYS A 343 -8.34 -29.50 -2.00
N LYS A 344 -9.50 -29.17 -1.44
CA LYS A 344 -10.18 -27.87 -1.61
C LYS A 344 -9.19 -26.71 -1.45
N GLY A 345 -9.01 -25.89 -2.50
CA GLY A 345 -8.26 -24.63 -2.42
C GLY A 345 -6.85 -24.63 -3.04
N ILE A 346 -6.35 -25.78 -3.52
CA ILE A 346 -5.08 -25.87 -4.27
C ILE A 346 -5.38 -26.02 -5.76
N GLU A 347 -4.72 -25.22 -6.57
CA GLU A 347 -4.74 -25.25 -8.04
C GLU A 347 -3.32 -25.50 -8.55
N THR A 348 -3.15 -26.31 -9.58
CA THR A 348 -1.85 -26.55 -10.22
C THR A 348 -1.91 -26.08 -11.66
N VAL A 349 -0.94 -25.24 -12.04
CA VAL A 349 -0.74 -24.72 -13.38
C VAL A 349 0.57 -25.29 -13.90
N VAL A 350 0.49 -26.18 -14.87
CA VAL A 350 1.65 -26.80 -15.52
C VAL A 350 1.98 -26.01 -16.78
N LEU A 351 3.23 -25.59 -16.93
CA LEU A 351 3.72 -24.85 -18.10
C LEU A 351 5.06 -25.43 -18.56
N ASP A 352 5.25 -25.58 -19.87
CA ASP A 352 6.53 -26.01 -20.45
C ASP A 352 7.70 -25.12 -20.03
N LYS A 353 7.43 -23.81 -19.87
CA LYS A 353 8.38 -22.83 -19.38
C LYS A 353 7.68 -21.84 -18.46
N ILE A 354 8.12 -21.79 -17.21
CA ILE A 354 7.61 -20.82 -16.25
C ILE A 354 8.41 -19.51 -16.38
N ASN A 355 7.70 -18.41 -16.62
CA ASN A 355 8.27 -17.07 -16.73
C ASN A 355 7.32 -16.05 -16.10
N LEU A 356 7.81 -14.84 -15.81
CA LEU A 356 7.01 -13.85 -15.08
C LEU A 356 5.77 -13.40 -15.89
N ASN A 357 5.86 -13.28 -17.21
CA ASN A 357 4.70 -12.89 -18.03
C ASN A 357 3.56 -13.91 -17.94
N ALA A 358 3.87 -15.21 -17.98
CA ALA A 358 2.85 -16.25 -17.87
C ALA A 358 2.09 -16.15 -16.53
N ILE A 359 2.81 -15.87 -15.43
CA ILE A 359 2.20 -15.65 -14.12
C ILE A 359 1.35 -14.36 -14.12
N LEU A 360 1.84 -13.28 -14.72
CA LEU A 360 1.11 -12.01 -14.80
C LEU A 360 -0.16 -12.12 -15.66
N GLU A 361 -0.12 -12.85 -16.79
CA GLU A 361 -1.31 -13.12 -17.59
C GLU A 361 -2.32 -14.00 -16.83
N TYR A 362 -1.85 -14.97 -16.06
CA TYR A 362 -2.70 -15.72 -15.14
C TYR A 362 -3.38 -14.81 -14.11
N CYS A 363 -2.61 -13.95 -13.42
CA CYS A 363 -3.15 -12.97 -12.47
C CYS A 363 -4.17 -12.02 -13.12
N LYS A 364 -3.84 -11.50 -14.31
CA LYS A 364 -4.70 -10.63 -15.10
C LYS A 364 -6.03 -11.30 -15.47
N SER A 365 -6.00 -12.56 -15.89
CA SER A 365 -7.20 -13.33 -16.23
C SER A 365 -8.18 -13.47 -15.04
N ARG A 366 -7.65 -13.38 -13.82
CA ARG A 366 -8.41 -13.40 -12.56
C ARG A 366 -8.80 -12.02 -12.06
N GLY A 367 -8.43 -10.97 -12.79
CA GLY A 367 -8.71 -9.59 -12.42
C GLY A 367 -7.81 -9.05 -11.32
N LEU A 368 -6.71 -9.72 -10.96
CA LEU A 368 -5.77 -9.20 -9.96
C LEU A 368 -5.08 -7.94 -10.49
N CYS A 369 -4.79 -7.00 -9.59
CA CYS A 369 -4.18 -5.71 -9.84
C CYS A 369 -2.75 -5.62 -9.33
N SER A 370 -2.38 -6.37 -8.29
CA SER A 370 -1.05 -6.30 -7.66
C SER A 370 -0.45 -7.68 -7.40
N VAL A 371 0.87 -7.78 -7.55
CA VAL A 371 1.66 -8.98 -7.27
C VAL A 371 2.89 -8.62 -6.46
N LEU A 372 3.06 -9.27 -5.31
CA LEU A 372 4.27 -9.18 -4.49
C LEU A 372 5.16 -10.37 -4.84
N MET A 373 6.34 -10.12 -5.42
CA MET A 373 7.35 -11.14 -5.64
C MET A 373 8.33 -11.13 -4.47
N ASP A 374 8.23 -12.11 -3.57
CA ASP A 374 9.05 -12.20 -2.36
C ASP A 374 10.19 -13.21 -2.56
N LEU A 375 11.44 -12.75 -2.56
CA LEU A 375 12.63 -13.55 -2.89
C LEU A 375 13.10 -14.48 -1.75
N ARG A 376 12.18 -14.93 -0.90
CA ARG A 376 12.48 -15.93 0.14
C ARG A 376 12.36 -17.35 -0.41
N GLY A 377 13.19 -18.25 0.12
CA GLY A 377 13.25 -19.65 -0.24
C GLY A 377 14.43 -19.97 -1.15
N SER A 378 14.22 -20.85 -2.14
CA SER A 378 15.22 -21.20 -3.13
C SER A 378 15.37 -20.07 -4.14
N PHE A 379 16.47 -19.32 -4.06
CA PHE A 379 16.75 -18.25 -5.03
C PHE A 379 16.82 -18.78 -6.48
N VAL A 380 17.28 -20.02 -6.67
CA VAL A 380 17.37 -20.66 -8.00
C VAL A 380 15.99 -20.76 -8.67
N GLU A 381 14.92 -20.98 -7.90
CA GLU A 381 13.55 -21.05 -8.42
C GLU A 381 12.99 -19.70 -8.85
N LEU A 382 13.47 -18.62 -8.22
CA LEU A 382 12.98 -17.25 -8.44
C LEU A 382 13.90 -16.41 -9.34
N GLU A 383 15.12 -16.89 -9.58
CA GLU A 383 16.15 -16.17 -10.35
C GLU A 383 15.70 -15.91 -11.79
N GLU A 384 15.08 -16.89 -12.46
CA GLU A 384 14.59 -16.71 -13.83
C GLU A 384 13.47 -15.66 -13.89
N LEU A 385 12.53 -15.69 -12.93
CA LEU A 385 11.47 -14.67 -12.83
C LEU A 385 12.03 -13.27 -12.56
N LEU A 386 13.04 -13.16 -11.70
CA LEU A 386 13.68 -11.88 -11.40
C LEU A 386 14.40 -11.35 -12.65
N LYS A 387 15.10 -12.22 -13.37
CA LYS A 387 15.74 -11.88 -14.63
C LYS A 387 14.71 -11.40 -15.66
N ASP A 388 13.63 -12.15 -15.87
CA ASP A 388 12.54 -11.74 -16.77
C ASP A 388 11.98 -10.37 -16.38
N GLY A 389 11.71 -10.17 -15.08
CA GLY A 389 11.14 -8.93 -14.58
C GLY A 389 12.05 -7.72 -14.79
N THR A 390 13.35 -7.90 -14.64
CA THR A 390 14.33 -6.83 -14.87
C THR A 390 14.61 -6.56 -16.35
N GLU A 391 14.72 -7.61 -17.19
CA GLU A 391 15.00 -7.47 -18.62
C GLU A 391 13.82 -6.85 -19.38
N GLN A 392 12.59 -7.18 -18.96
CA GLN A 392 11.36 -6.71 -19.60
C GLN A 392 10.73 -5.49 -18.92
N ASN A 393 11.35 -4.95 -17.86
CA ASN A 393 10.86 -3.83 -17.05
C ASN A 393 9.46 -4.09 -16.45
N LEU A 394 9.22 -5.31 -15.98
CA LEU A 394 7.95 -5.72 -15.37
C LEU A 394 7.87 -5.37 -13.87
N LEU A 395 8.98 -5.00 -13.24
CA LEU A 395 9.03 -4.59 -11.83
C LEU A 395 8.82 -3.07 -11.72
N GLN A 396 7.88 -2.62 -10.88
CA GLN A 396 7.61 -1.19 -10.67
C GLN A 396 8.14 -0.68 -9.33
N LYS A 397 8.15 -1.54 -8.30
CA LYS A 397 8.46 -1.16 -6.93
C LYS A 397 9.39 -2.16 -6.27
N ILE A 398 10.22 -1.69 -5.35
CA ILE A 398 11.04 -2.53 -4.49
C ILE A 398 10.76 -2.25 -3.03
N VAL A 399 10.81 -3.30 -2.22
CA VAL A 399 10.77 -3.25 -0.75
C VAL A 399 11.91 -4.10 -0.21
N VAL A 400 12.86 -3.48 0.47
CA VAL A 400 14.06 -4.14 0.99
C VAL A 400 14.09 -4.04 2.50
N GLU A 401 14.04 -5.16 3.20
CA GLU A 401 14.30 -5.19 4.63
C GLU A 401 15.79 -5.40 4.90
N VAL A 402 16.42 -4.49 5.63
CA VAL A 402 17.80 -4.63 6.09
C VAL A 402 17.78 -5.05 7.56
N LEU A 403 18.26 -6.26 7.81
CA LEU A 403 18.32 -6.88 9.12
C LEU A 403 19.62 -6.50 9.86
N PRO A 404 19.55 -6.28 11.18
CA PRO A 404 20.64 -5.73 11.99
C PRO A 404 21.70 -6.76 12.38
N PHE A 405 21.96 -7.77 11.52
CA PHE A 405 23.00 -8.76 11.77
C PHE A 405 24.00 -8.81 10.62
N TRP A 406 25.21 -9.24 10.98
CA TRP A 406 26.27 -9.52 10.03
C TRP A 406 26.18 -10.99 9.63
N ASP A 407 26.05 -11.27 8.34
CA ASP A 407 26.05 -12.64 7.83
C ASP A 407 27.47 -13.03 7.42
N GLU A 408 28.09 -13.94 8.17
CA GLU A 408 29.41 -14.50 7.88
C GLU A 408 29.35 -15.74 6.98
N SER A 409 28.16 -16.18 6.57
CA SER A 409 28.01 -17.34 5.70
C SER A 409 28.69 -17.06 4.36
N SER A 410 29.92 -17.53 4.28
CA SER A 410 30.85 -17.41 3.16
C SER A 410 30.39 -18.33 2.04
N GLY A 411 29.31 -17.92 1.36
CA GLY A 411 28.72 -18.63 0.25
C GLY A 411 28.63 -17.72 -0.95
N LEU A 412 29.34 -18.08 -2.02
CA LEU A 412 29.31 -17.52 -3.37
C LEU A 412 27.88 -17.38 -3.98
N SER A 413 26.84 -17.83 -3.28
CA SER A 413 25.41 -17.79 -3.58
C SER A 413 24.71 -16.44 -3.31
N SER A 414 25.17 -15.64 -2.34
CA SER A 414 24.46 -14.40 -1.99
C SER A 414 24.80 -13.21 -2.89
N LEU A 415 25.99 -13.20 -3.51
CA LEU A 415 26.41 -12.17 -4.47
C LEU A 415 26.07 -12.54 -5.92
N THR A 416 25.54 -13.74 -6.19
CA THR A 416 25.26 -14.21 -7.55
C THR A 416 24.02 -13.58 -8.18
N ALA A 417 23.10 -13.02 -7.38
CA ALA A 417 22.00 -12.19 -7.89
C ALA A 417 22.54 -11.02 -8.76
N SER A 418 23.74 -10.52 -8.45
CA SER A 418 24.41 -9.46 -9.24
C SER A 418 24.93 -9.91 -10.61
N LYS A 419 25.13 -11.21 -10.85
CA LYS A 419 25.55 -11.72 -12.17
C LYS A 419 24.37 -11.85 -13.13
N SER A 420 23.17 -12.10 -12.61
CA SER A 420 21.96 -12.32 -13.42
C SER A 420 21.29 -11.00 -13.81
N ILE A 421 21.33 -9.98 -12.94
CA ILE A 421 20.90 -8.63 -13.29
C ILE A 421 22.07 -7.88 -13.95
N ARG A 422 22.20 -8.01 -15.27
CA ARG A 422 23.26 -7.33 -16.05
C ARG A 422 23.08 -5.82 -16.17
N ARG A 423 21.90 -5.30 -15.80
CA ARG A 423 21.51 -3.89 -15.99
C ARG A 423 21.43 -3.18 -14.65
N ARG A 424 22.07 -2.01 -14.52
CA ARG A 424 21.86 -1.14 -13.37
C ARG A 424 20.44 -0.59 -13.42
N LEU A 425 19.65 -0.89 -12.40
CA LEU A 425 18.33 -0.31 -12.20
C LEU A 425 18.46 0.90 -11.27
N LYS A 426 17.85 2.02 -11.65
CA LYS A 426 17.85 3.22 -10.83
C LYS A 426 16.60 3.20 -9.95
N VAL A 427 16.78 3.21 -8.64
CA VAL A 427 15.66 3.35 -7.71
C VAL A 427 15.40 4.83 -7.46
N ASN A 428 14.17 5.26 -7.71
CA ASN A 428 13.68 6.61 -7.47
C ASN A 428 12.84 6.64 -6.19
N ASN A 429 12.77 7.81 -5.55
CA ASN A 429 11.98 8.05 -4.34
C ASN A 429 12.23 7.02 -3.21
N LEU A 430 13.48 6.60 -3.02
CA LEU A 430 13.85 5.65 -1.96
C LEU A 430 13.57 6.27 -0.59
N GLN A 431 12.69 5.66 0.20
CA GLN A 431 12.31 6.10 1.54
C GLN A 431 12.64 5.02 2.57
N PRO A 432 13.33 5.37 3.67
CA PRO A 432 13.52 4.47 4.80
C PRO A 432 12.33 4.54 5.77
N LYS A 433 11.96 3.40 6.34
CA LYS A 433 11.02 3.25 7.45
C LYS A 433 11.62 2.28 8.46
N ILE A 434 11.62 2.65 9.74
CA ILE A 434 11.96 1.70 10.80
C ILE A 434 10.79 0.72 10.95
N SER A 435 11.08 -0.57 10.98
CA SER A 435 10.09 -1.63 11.19
C SER A 435 10.49 -2.53 12.34
N GLY A 436 9.53 -2.79 13.24
CA GLY A 436 9.83 -3.44 14.51
C GLY A 436 10.87 -2.66 15.32
N ASP A 437 11.61 -3.36 16.17
CA ASP A 437 12.55 -2.71 17.09
C ASP A 437 13.95 -2.51 16.48
N GLN A 438 14.29 -3.16 15.35
CA GLN A 438 15.67 -3.18 14.86
C GLN A 438 15.90 -3.28 13.33
N SER A 439 14.91 -3.56 12.48
CA SER A 439 15.12 -3.63 11.02
C SER A 439 14.75 -2.33 10.30
N ILE A 440 15.42 -2.05 9.17
CA ILE A 440 15.15 -0.90 8.32
C ILE A 440 14.50 -1.40 7.03
N VAL A 441 13.31 -0.90 6.71
CA VAL A 441 12.64 -1.16 5.43
C VAL A 441 12.89 0.01 4.49
N LEU A 442 13.43 -0.28 3.32
CA LEU A 442 13.63 0.67 2.23
C LEU A 442 12.59 0.40 1.15
N GLU A 443 11.81 1.42 0.79
CA GLU A 443 10.81 1.34 -0.28
C GLU A 443 11.17 2.32 -1.40
N GLY A 444 11.03 1.92 -2.66
CA GLY A 444 11.28 2.80 -3.79
C GLY A 444 10.73 2.25 -5.10
N TYR A 445 10.86 3.04 -6.16
CA TYR A 445 10.27 2.75 -7.49
C TYR A 445 11.38 2.61 -8.54
N LEU A 446 11.22 1.66 -9.47
CA LEU A 446 12.21 1.36 -10.52
C LEU A 446 12.06 2.22 -11.77
#